data_AF-A0A9J6BSK1-F1
#
_entry.id   AF-A0A9J6BSK1-F1
#
_cell.length_a   1.000
_cell.length_b   1.000
_cell.length_c   1.000
_cell.angle_alpha   90.00
_cell.angle_beta   90.00
_cell.angle_gamma   90.00
#
_symmetry.space_group_name_H-M   'P 1'
#
loop_
_entity.id
_entity.type
_entity.pdbx_description
1 polymer ?
#
loop_
_entity_poly.entity_id
_entity_poly.type
_entity_poly.pdbx_seq_one_letter_code
_entity_poly.pdbx_strand_id
1 'polypeptide(L)'
;MASRGVIVEGRANFFPINFHENIQLIQYRVDFEPEVDATLLKKKIITKNEDLLNLSPRYVFDGSSLYTQSNVNSEVDATYDGRPYKIILRRTGIVDENDENGLFQTFNLIMKTTMAKLNLQNIKRDYFDPLAKIEIPDHNIELWPGYQTSIRQYDAGLLMNSEIIHKFMRKETIYDITRRLMREDNNNWQEKLKREILGTTVLTDYTNKTYVIDDIAFNMNPNSTFRLANGEEMNICRLLHV
;
A
#
# COMPACT_ATOMS: atom_id res chain seq x y z
N MET A 1 8.25 20.46 34.66
CA MET A 1 9.30 21.24 33.97
C MET A 1 10.65 20.82 34.53
N ALA A 2 11.47 20.14 33.73
CA ALA A 2 12.84 19.80 34.12
C ALA A 2 13.71 21.06 33.95
N SER A 3 14.11 21.69 35.06
CA SER A 3 14.89 22.94 35.09
C SER A 3 16.39 22.72 35.35
N ARG A 4 16.87 21.48 35.22
CA ARG A 4 18.28 21.12 35.45
C ARG A 4 18.92 20.62 34.16
N GLY A 5 20.03 21.25 33.78
CA GLY A 5 20.83 20.85 32.62
C GLY A 5 21.48 22.04 31.92
N VAL A 6 22.38 21.74 30.99
CA VAL A 6 22.92 22.73 30.04
C VAL A 6 22.08 22.66 28.77
N ILE A 7 21.64 23.81 28.25
CA ILE A 7 20.92 23.89 26.98
C ILE A 7 21.88 23.49 25.87
N VAL A 8 21.49 22.52 25.06
CA VAL A 8 22.23 22.08 23.87
C VAL A 8 21.33 22.20 22.65
N GLU A 9 21.91 22.64 21.53
CA GLU A 9 21.22 22.65 20.25
C GLU A 9 21.23 21.25 19.64
N GLY A 10 20.06 20.75 19.26
CA GLY A 10 19.88 19.43 18.66
C GLY A 10 19.18 19.52 17.32
N ARG A 11 19.43 18.54 16.45
CA ARG A 11 18.66 18.31 15.23
C ARG A 11 17.91 17.00 15.36
N ALA A 12 16.71 16.96 14.78
CA ALA A 12 15.89 15.77 14.73
C ALA A 12 15.46 15.50 13.27
N ASN A 13 15.11 14.26 12.97
CA ASN A 13 14.60 13.82 11.68
C ASN A 13 13.08 14.06 11.54
N PHE A 14 12.63 15.21 12.04
CA PHE A 14 11.25 15.68 11.97
C PHE A 14 11.19 16.90 11.07
N PHE A 15 10.28 16.84 10.10
CA PHE A 15 10.07 17.86 9.09
C PHE A 15 8.70 18.51 9.32
N PRO A 16 8.64 19.84 9.52
CA PRO A 16 7.37 20.52 9.74
C PRO A 16 6.52 20.52 8.46
N ILE A 17 5.24 20.16 8.61
CA ILE A 17 4.25 20.30 7.54
C ILE A 17 3.58 21.65 7.72
N ASN A 18 4.05 22.64 6.95
CA ASN A 18 3.52 24.00 7.01
C ASN A 18 2.35 24.17 6.06
N PHE A 19 1.30 24.83 6.55
CA PHE A 19 0.17 25.23 5.74
C PHE A 19 0.34 26.68 5.32
N HIS A 20 0.25 26.95 4.01
CA HIS A 20 0.33 28.32 3.49
C HIS A 20 -0.95 29.13 3.74
N GLU A 21 -2.08 28.45 3.99
CA GLU A 21 -3.40 29.00 4.26
C GLU A 21 -4.11 28.13 5.31
N ASN A 22 -5.17 28.63 5.93
CA ASN A 22 -6.03 27.82 6.81
C ASN A 22 -6.54 26.61 6.01
N ILE A 23 -6.04 25.41 6.34
CA ILE A 23 -6.51 24.21 5.67
C ILE A 23 -7.93 23.93 6.10
N GLN A 24 -8.81 23.88 5.11
CA GLN A 24 -10.15 23.35 5.25
C GLN A 24 -10.40 22.37 4.11
N LEU A 25 -10.44 21.08 4.43
CA LEU A 25 -10.81 20.04 3.48
C LEU A 25 -12.25 19.63 3.75
N ILE A 26 -13.07 19.61 2.71
CA ILE A 26 -14.42 19.08 2.77
C ILE A 26 -14.33 17.58 2.53
N GLN A 27 -14.90 16.80 3.46
CA GLN A 27 -14.97 15.35 3.35
C GLN A 27 -16.32 14.94 2.74
N TYR A 28 -16.25 14.06 1.74
CA TYR A 28 -17.40 13.45 1.09
C TYR A 28 -17.29 11.93 1.17
N ARG A 29 -18.40 11.26 1.46
CA ARG A 29 -18.57 9.83 1.17
C ARG A 29 -18.96 9.67 -0.29
N VAL A 30 -18.31 8.72 -0.97
CA VAL A 30 -18.54 8.41 -2.38
C VAL A 30 -19.20 7.04 -2.49
N ASP A 31 -20.39 7.00 -3.05
CA ASP A 31 -21.12 5.77 -3.38
C ASP A 31 -21.28 5.68 -4.91
N PHE A 32 -21.40 4.47 -5.45
CA PHE A 32 -21.52 4.20 -6.90
C PHE A 32 -22.78 3.36 -7.18
N GLU A 33 -23.49 3.66 -8.27
CA GLU A 33 -24.53 2.79 -8.82
C GLU A 33 -24.20 2.46 -10.30
N PRO A 34 -24.05 1.17 -10.68
CA PRO A 34 -24.03 -0.01 -9.82
C PRO A 34 -22.85 -0.02 -8.84
N GLU A 35 -22.96 -0.83 -7.78
CA GLU A 35 -21.91 -0.97 -6.78
C GLU A 35 -20.60 -1.47 -7.43
N VAL A 36 -19.48 -0.89 -7.00
CA VAL A 36 -18.14 -1.21 -7.49
C VAL A 36 -17.31 -1.67 -6.30
N ASP A 37 -16.83 -2.91 -6.29
CA ASP A 37 -16.01 -3.39 -5.17
C ASP A 37 -14.54 -2.96 -5.28
N ALA A 38 -14.00 -3.01 -6.50
CA ALA A 38 -12.58 -2.80 -6.73
C ALA A 38 -12.18 -1.32 -6.52
N THR A 39 -11.42 -1.04 -5.45
CA THR A 39 -10.91 0.31 -5.13
C THR A 39 -10.16 0.96 -6.29
N LEU A 40 -9.35 0.20 -7.02
CA LEU A 40 -8.63 0.71 -8.20
C LEU A 40 -9.59 1.16 -9.30
N LEU A 41 -10.68 0.42 -9.52
CA LEU A 41 -11.69 0.79 -10.51
C LEU A 41 -12.43 2.05 -10.07
N LYS A 42 -12.85 2.14 -8.79
CA LYS A 42 -13.44 3.37 -8.23
C LYS A 42 -12.55 4.59 -8.49
N LYS A 43 -11.24 4.48 -8.21
CA LYS A 43 -10.28 5.57 -8.44
C LYS A 43 -10.21 5.98 -9.91
N LYS A 44 -10.18 5.01 -10.83
CA LYS A 44 -10.18 5.28 -12.28
C LYS A 44 -11.47 5.97 -12.74
N ILE A 45 -12.63 5.55 -12.22
CA ILE A 45 -13.92 6.18 -12.53
C ILE A 45 -13.90 7.64 -12.08
N ILE A 46 -13.52 7.95 -10.83
CA ILE A 46 -13.40 9.33 -10.34
C ILE A 46 -12.44 10.15 -11.22
N THR A 47 -11.24 9.63 -11.46
CA THR A 47 -10.18 10.33 -12.23
C THR A 47 -10.64 10.67 -13.65
N LYS A 48 -11.45 9.80 -14.28
CA LYS A 48 -11.97 10.02 -15.63
C LYS A 48 -13.15 10.99 -15.71
N ASN A 49 -13.76 11.33 -14.58
CA ASN A 49 -14.96 12.16 -14.51
C ASN A 49 -14.77 13.37 -13.57
N GLU A 50 -13.52 13.79 -13.33
CA GLU A 50 -13.16 14.91 -12.46
C GLU A 50 -13.88 16.21 -12.84
N ASP A 51 -13.92 16.53 -14.14
CA ASP A 51 -14.57 17.73 -14.67
C ASP A 51 -16.07 17.74 -14.38
N LEU A 52 -16.75 16.60 -14.56
CA LEU A 52 -18.19 16.48 -14.28
C LEU A 52 -18.50 16.62 -12.79
N LEU A 53 -17.57 16.21 -11.93
CA LEU A 53 -17.68 16.31 -10.48
C LEU A 53 -17.32 17.70 -9.95
N ASN A 54 -16.84 18.62 -10.80
CA ASN A 54 -16.25 19.89 -10.39
C ASN A 54 -15.09 19.69 -9.39
N LEU A 55 -14.29 18.63 -9.59
CA LEU A 55 -13.14 18.35 -8.76
C LEU A 55 -11.95 19.21 -9.16
N SER A 56 -11.37 19.90 -8.19
CA SER A 56 -10.03 20.48 -8.34
C SER A 56 -9.01 19.36 -8.52
N PRO A 57 -7.90 19.57 -9.27
CA PRO A 57 -6.80 18.61 -9.37
C PRO A 57 -6.17 18.21 -8.02
N ARG A 58 -6.48 18.95 -6.95
CA ARG A 58 -5.97 18.76 -5.59
C ARG A 58 -7.03 18.09 -4.72
N TYR A 59 -7.26 16.79 -4.95
CA TYR A 59 -8.12 15.96 -4.10
C TYR A 59 -7.40 14.69 -3.65
N VAL A 60 -7.93 14.08 -2.59
CA VAL A 60 -7.47 12.80 -2.06
C VAL A 60 -8.65 11.85 -2.02
N PHE A 61 -8.52 10.67 -2.63
CA PHE A 61 -9.56 9.64 -2.65
C PHE A 61 -9.00 8.27 -2.24
N ASP A 62 -9.55 7.68 -1.19
CA ASP A 62 -9.12 6.37 -0.68
C ASP A 62 -9.90 5.17 -1.25
N GLY A 63 -11.03 5.42 -1.91
CA GLY A 63 -11.95 4.39 -2.39
C GLY A 63 -13.36 4.47 -1.78
N SER A 64 -13.54 5.23 -0.71
CA SER A 64 -14.82 5.44 -0.02
C SER A 64 -15.01 6.90 0.39
N SER A 65 -13.95 7.55 0.86
CA SER A 65 -13.93 8.95 1.28
C SER A 65 -13.09 9.79 0.32
N LEU A 66 -13.63 10.93 -0.05
CA LEU A 66 -13.01 11.96 -0.87
C LEU A 66 -12.77 13.21 0.00
N TYR A 67 -11.57 13.78 -0.09
CA TYR A 67 -11.17 15.02 0.58
C TYR A 67 -10.77 16.03 -0.49
N THR A 68 -11.37 17.22 -0.48
CA THR A 68 -11.10 18.29 -1.46
C THR A 68 -11.29 19.67 -0.83
N GLN A 69 -10.71 20.70 -1.42
CA GLN A 69 -10.88 22.09 -0.99
C GLN A 69 -12.09 22.78 -1.66
N SER A 70 -12.62 22.20 -2.74
CA SER A 70 -13.74 22.76 -3.50
C SER A 70 -15.04 22.00 -3.25
N ASN A 71 -16.16 22.71 -3.34
CA ASN A 71 -17.47 22.04 -3.42
C ASN A 71 -17.57 21.25 -4.73
N VAL A 72 -18.20 20.09 -4.64
CA VAL A 72 -18.38 19.13 -5.74
C VAL A 72 -19.85 18.99 -6.10
N ASN A 73 -20.11 18.48 -7.29
CA ASN A 73 -21.46 18.09 -7.69
C ASN A 73 -21.87 16.83 -6.91
N SER A 74 -23.01 16.88 -6.21
CA SER A 74 -23.45 15.80 -5.30
C SER A 74 -23.83 14.51 -6.04
N GLU A 75 -24.23 14.60 -7.30
CA GLU A 75 -24.69 13.45 -8.09
C GLU A 75 -24.36 13.68 -9.56
N VAL A 76 -23.66 12.73 -10.17
CA VAL A 76 -23.16 12.84 -11.55
C VAL A 76 -23.31 11.50 -12.27
N ASP A 77 -23.86 11.54 -13.48
CA ASP A 77 -23.80 10.43 -14.43
C ASP A 77 -22.40 10.37 -15.06
N ALA A 78 -21.69 9.31 -14.77
CA ALA A 78 -20.33 9.05 -15.19
C ALA A 78 -20.26 7.90 -16.19
N THR A 79 -19.19 7.86 -16.97
CA THR A 79 -18.92 6.71 -17.86
C THR A 79 -17.46 6.30 -17.72
N TYR A 80 -17.23 4.99 -17.68
CA TYR A 80 -15.89 4.41 -17.68
C TYR A 80 -15.89 3.11 -18.48
N ASP A 81 -14.95 2.98 -19.42
CA ASP A 81 -14.86 1.83 -20.35
C ASP A 81 -16.20 1.48 -21.03
N GLY A 82 -16.96 2.50 -21.43
CA GLY A 82 -18.27 2.36 -22.11
C GLY A 82 -19.42 1.89 -21.20
N ARG A 83 -19.20 1.76 -19.90
CA ARG A 83 -20.24 1.42 -18.91
C ARG A 83 -20.72 2.67 -18.18
N PRO A 84 -22.05 2.86 -18.04
CA PRO A 84 -22.59 3.96 -17.25
C PRO A 84 -22.46 3.66 -15.75
N TYR A 85 -22.14 4.69 -15.00
CA TYR A 85 -22.10 4.71 -13.54
C TYR A 85 -22.78 5.98 -13.05
N LYS A 86 -23.35 5.93 -11.86
CA LYS A 86 -23.80 7.10 -11.13
C LYS A 86 -22.93 7.28 -9.91
N ILE A 87 -22.30 8.44 -9.79
CA ILE A 87 -21.43 8.78 -8.66
C ILE A 87 -22.22 9.67 -7.73
N ILE A 88 -22.33 9.27 -6.47
CA ILE A 88 -23.10 9.99 -5.44
C ILE A 88 -22.12 10.44 -4.35
N LEU A 89 -22.02 11.75 -4.13
CA LEU A 89 -21.15 12.37 -3.15
C LEU A 89 -21.98 13.02 -2.04
N ARG A 90 -21.82 12.50 -0.83
CA ARG A 90 -22.50 12.99 0.37
C ARG A 90 -21.48 13.67 1.26
N ARG A 91 -21.64 14.97 1.50
CA ARG A 91 -20.76 15.69 2.44
C ARG A 91 -20.92 15.09 3.83
N THR A 92 -19.81 14.63 4.41
CA THR A 92 -19.79 14.01 5.75
C THR A 92 -19.16 14.91 6.81
N GLY A 93 -18.31 15.86 6.42
CA GLY A 93 -17.63 16.71 7.39
C GLY A 93 -16.68 17.73 6.79
N ILE A 94 -15.93 18.37 7.68
CA ILE A 94 -14.82 19.26 7.39
C ILE A 94 -13.63 18.74 8.21
N VAL A 95 -12.46 18.66 7.58
CA VAL A 95 -11.17 18.46 8.23
C VAL A 95 -10.46 19.81 8.23
N ASP A 96 -10.18 20.33 9.41
CA ASP A 96 -9.41 21.56 9.61
C ASP A 96 -8.13 21.31 10.41
N GLU A 97 -7.38 22.37 10.72
CA GLU A 97 -6.12 22.30 11.47
C GLU A 97 -6.24 21.68 12.87
N ASN A 98 -7.44 21.65 13.46
CA ASN A 98 -7.70 21.09 14.78
C ASN A 98 -8.19 19.63 14.71
N ASP A 99 -8.57 19.14 13.53
CA ASP A 99 -8.94 17.74 13.32
C ASP A 99 -7.69 16.87 13.08
N GLU A 100 -7.00 16.53 14.18
CA GLU A 100 -5.80 15.69 14.15
C GLU A 100 -6.03 14.37 13.39
N ASN A 101 -7.18 13.73 13.59
CA ASN A 101 -7.49 12.45 12.97
C ASN A 101 -7.73 12.59 11.46
N GLY A 102 -8.52 13.58 11.05
CA GLY A 102 -8.78 13.86 9.64
C GLY A 102 -7.52 14.27 8.89
N LEU A 103 -6.68 15.11 9.49
CA LEU A 103 -5.37 15.47 8.95
C LEU A 103 -4.47 14.25 8.82
N PHE A 104 -4.33 13.45 9.88
CA PHE A 104 -3.53 12.24 9.87
C PHE A 104 -3.95 11.28 8.74
N GLN A 105 -5.25 11.03 8.59
CA GLN A 105 -5.77 10.18 7.51
C GLN A 105 -5.46 10.73 6.13
N THR A 106 -5.73 12.02 5.90
CA THR A 106 -5.50 12.68 4.61
C THR A 106 -4.01 12.66 4.25
N PHE A 107 -3.13 13.00 5.21
CA PHE A 107 -1.70 13.02 4.98
C PHE A 107 -1.12 11.62 4.75
N ASN A 108 -1.60 10.59 5.45
CA ASN A 108 -1.19 9.21 5.16
C ASN A 108 -1.53 8.79 3.72
N LEU A 109 -2.69 9.22 3.20
CA LEU A 109 -3.07 8.95 1.82
C LEU A 109 -2.20 9.70 0.80
N ILE A 110 -1.87 10.97 1.09
CA ILE A 110 -0.93 11.76 0.29
C ILE A 110 0.44 11.07 0.28
N MET A 111 0.96 10.72 1.45
CA MET A 111 2.24 10.03 1.59
C MET A 111 2.26 8.70 0.84
N LYS A 112 1.21 7.89 0.96
CA LYS A 112 1.11 6.62 0.23
C LYS A 112 1.17 6.83 -1.29
N THR A 113 0.49 7.86 -1.78
CA THR A 113 0.52 8.24 -3.20
C THR A 113 1.90 8.73 -3.64
N THR A 114 2.53 9.58 -2.83
CA THR A 114 3.87 10.13 -3.11
C THR A 114 4.93 9.04 -3.10
N MET A 115 4.94 8.16 -2.09
CA MET A 115 5.89 7.05 -2.00
C MET A 115 5.73 6.06 -3.16
N ALA A 116 4.50 5.80 -3.60
CA ALA A 116 4.26 4.99 -4.80
C ALA A 116 4.83 5.63 -6.07
N LYS A 117 4.75 6.96 -6.22
CA LYS A 117 5.35 7.70 -7.35
C LYS A 117 6.88 7.72 -7.33
N LEU A 118 7.49 7.51 -6.17
CA LEU A 118 8.94 7.33 -6.04
C LEU A 118 9.40 5.90 -6.39
N ASN A 119 8.49 5.04 -6.88
CA ASN A 119 8.75 3.62 -7.16
C ASN A 119 9.24 2.83 -5.94
N LEU A 120 8.93 3.29 -4.73
CA LEU A 120 9.21 2.55 -3.51
C LEU A 120 8.16 1.47 -3.31
N GLN A 121 8.61 0.28 -2.91
CA GLN A 121 7.77 -0.84 -2.61
C GLN A 121 7.28 -0.77 -1.17
N ASN A 122 5.96 -0.75 -0.99
CA ASN A 122 5.37 -0.83 0.33
C ASN A 122 5.43 -2.28 0.85
N ILE A 123 6.16 -2.49 1.95
CA ILE A 123 6.19 -3.76 2.67
C ILE A 123 5.67 -3.49 4.08
N LYS A 124 4.47 -4.01 4.37
CA LYS A 124 3.73 -3.70 5.60
C LYS A 124 3.44 -2.20 5.75
N ARG A 125 4.12 -1.51 6.66
CA ARG A 125 3.92 -0.08 6.95
C ARG A 125 5.04 0.81 6.43
N ASP A 126 6.07 0.19 5.89
CA ASP A 126 7.32 0.84 5.51
C ASP A 126 7.51 0.78 3.99
N TYR A 127 8.40 1.62 3.47
CA TYR A 127 8.65 1.74 2.04
C TYR A 127 10.13 1.44 1.75
N PHE A 128 10.39 0.53 0.82
CA PHE A 128 11.74 0.08 0.49
C PHE A 128 12.04 0.27 -0.99
N ASP A 129 13.31 0.51 -1.32
CA ASP A 129 13.78 0.65 -2.69
C ASP A 129 14.43 -0.67 -3.14
N PRO A 130 13.73 -1.49 -3.96
CA PRO A 130 14.30 -2.72 -4.49
C PRO A 130 15.37 -2.48 -5.56
N LEU A 131 15.41 -1.30 -6.19
CA LEU A 131 16.39 -0.97 -7.22
C LEU A 131 17.74 -0.59 -6.61
N ALA A 132 17.72 0.00 -5.41
CA ALA A 132 18.91 0.33 -4.62
C ALA A 132 19.36 -0.80 -3.68
N LYS A 133 18.93 -2.05 -3.94
CA LYS A 133 19.30 -3.20 -3.11
C LYS A 133 20.80 -3.48 -3.13
N ILE A 134 21.32 -3.93 -2.00
CA ILE A 134 22.71 -4.34 -1.83
C ILE A 134 22.72 -5.85 -1.66
N GLU A 135 23.40 -6.57 -2.55
CA GLU A 135 23.57 -8.02 -2.40
C GLU A 135 24.67 -8.35 -1.39
N ILE A 136 24.43 -9.36 -0.54
CA ILE A 136 25.40 -9.93 0.40
C ILE A 136 25.56 -11.42 0.03
N PRO A 137 26.41 -11.75 -0.96
CA PRO A 137 26.47 -13.09 -1.54
C PRO A 137 26.86 -14.17 -0.52
N ASP A 138 27.76 -13.84 0.40
CA ASP A 138 28.29 -14.78 1.42
C ASP A 138 27.19 -15.34 2.35
N HIS A 139 26.03 -14.69 2.39
CA HIS A 139 24.90 -15.09 3.22
C HIS A 139 23.61 -15.36 2.43
N ASN A 140 23.64 -15.30 1.10
CA ASN A 140 22.47 -15.46 0.22
C ASN A 140 21.30 -14.52 0.58
N ILE A 141 21.63 -13.26 0.91
CA ILE A 141 20.69 -12.23 1.37
C ILE A 141 20.87 -10.95 0.55
N GLU A 142 19.79 -10.19 0.39
CA GLU A 142 19.80 -8.81 -0.11
C GLU A 142 19.37 -7.85 1.00
N LEU A 143 19.98 -6.67 1.04
CA LEU A 143 19.60 -5.59 1.93
C LEU A 143 18.90 -4.51 1.10
N TRP A 144 17.64 -4.26 1.41
CA TRP A 144 16.86 -3.23 0.74
C TRP A 144 16.82 -1.99 1.64
N PRO A 145 17.38 -0.84 1.21
CA PRO A 145 17.24 0.41 1.95
C PRO A 145 15.79 0.91 1.84
N GLY A 146 15.35 1.67 2.84
CA GLY A 146 13.99 2.17 2.88
C GLY A 146 13.78 3.28 3.89
N TYR A 147 12.53 3.70 3.96
CA TYR A 147 12.08 4.80 4.79
C TYR A 147 10.90 4.35 5.64
N GLN A 148 11.00 4.62 6.93
CA GLN A 148 9.84 4.66 7.81
C GLN A 148 9.39 6.09 7.94
N THR A 149 8.11 6.33 7.70
CA THR A 149 7.52 7.67 7.84
C THR A 149 6.36 7.63 8.80
N SER A 150 6.25 8.66 9.63
CA SER A 150 5.05 8.86 10.47
C SER A 150 4.70 10.34 10.54
N ILE A 151 3.42 10.65 10.59
CA ILE A 151 2.91 12.03 10.70
C ILE A 151 2.12 12.10 11.99
N ARG A 152 2.39 13.10 12.83
CA ARG A 152 1.70 13.30 14.11
C ARG A 152 1.67 14.77 14.49
N GLN A 153 0.68 15.14 15.30
CA GLN A 153 0.64 16.43 15.95
C GLN A 153 1.58 16.44 17.15
N TYR A 154 2.41 17.48 17.25
CA TYR A 154 3.26 17.77 18.40
C TYR A 154 3.00 19.20 18.88
N ASP A 155 3.57 19.59 20.02
CA ASP A 155 3.47 20.97 20.54
C ASP A 155 3.97 22.01 19.55
N ALA A 156 4.93 21.64 18.68
CA ALA A 156 5.49 22.48 17.63
C ALA A 156 4.66 22.49 16.33
N GLY A 157 3.52 21.79 16.29
CA GLY A 157 2.65 21.64 15.12
C GLY A 157 2.69 20.23 14.51
N LEU A 158 2.15 20.12 13.29
CA LEU A 158 2.12 18.86 12.54
C LEU A 158 3.52 18.55 11.98
N LEU A 159 4.12 17.45 12.43
CA LEU A 159 5.46 17.04 11.99
C LEU A 159 5.41 15.69 11.29
N MET A 160 6.21 15.55 10.24
CA MET A 160 6.54 14.29 9.60
C MET A 160 7.90 13.80 10.07
N ASN A 161 7.93 12.65 10.73
CA ASN A 161 9.16 11.91 10.97
C ASN A 161 9.55 11.08 9.75
N SER A 162 10.84 11.08 9.41
CA SER A 162 11.40 10.19 8.38
C SER A 162 12.69 9.55 8.89
N GLU A 163 12.68 8.22 9.01
CA GLU A 163 13.79 7.42 9.49
C GLU A 163 14.31 6.52 8.35
N ILE A 164 15.63 6.37 8.26
CA ILE A 164 16.26 5.44 7.33
C ILE A 164 16.24 4.05 7.95
N ILE A 165 15.67 3.09 7.23
CA ILE A 165 15.56 1.70 7.68
C ILE A 165 16.06 0.75 6.60
N HIS A 166 16.32 -0.50 6.99
CA HIS A 166 16.79 -1.51 6.07
C HIS A 166 16.00 -2.80 6.25
N LYS A 167 15.70 -3.48 5.15
CA LYS A 167 15.05 -4.79 5.15
C LYS A 167 16.01 -5.86 4.64
N PHE A 168 16.22 -6.90 5.44
CA PHE A 168 16.92 -8.09 4.99
C PHE A 168 15.94 -9.00 4.24
N MET A 169 16.30 -9.35 3.01
CA MET A 169 15.54 -10.20 2.10
C MET A 169 16.34 -11.46 1.83
N ARG A 170 15.77 -12.63 2.14
CA ARG A 170 16.41 -13.91 1.81
C ARG A 170 16.26 -14.17 0.31
N LYS A 171 17.33 -14.61 -0.35
CA LYS A 171 17.28 -15.05 -1.75
C LYS A 171 16.86 -16.52 -1.89
N GLU A 172 16.90 -17.28 -0.79
CA GLU A 172 16.43 -18.67 -0.77
C GLU A 172 14.93 -18.73 -1.08
N THR A 173 14.58 -19.44 -2.15
CA THR A 173 13.18 -19.62 -2.57
C THR A 173 12.54 -20.78 -1.81
N ILE A 174 11.21 -20.82 -1.78
CA ILE A 174 10.47 -21.99 -1.26
C ILE A 174 10.86 -23.27 -2.02
N TYR A 175 11.21 -23.15 -3.30
CA TYR A 175 11.69 -24.27 -4.10
C TYR A 175 13.05 -24.79 -3.60
N ASP A 176 13.98 -23.90 -3.24
CA ASP A 176 15.29 -24.27 -2.70
C ASP A 176 15.15 -24.97 -1.35
N ILE A 177 14.29 -24.45 -0.46
CA ILE A 177 13.94 -25.08 0.83
C ILE A 177 13.38 -26.48 0.58
N THR A 178 12.44 -26.62 -0.37
CA THR A 178 11.84 -27.91 -0.73
C THR A 178 12.91 -28.90 -1.21
N ARG A 179 13.79 -28.49 -2.14
CA ARG A 179 14.89 -29.30 -2.66
C ARG A 179 15.85 -29.76 -1.55
N ARG A 180 16.17 -28.86 -0.60
CA ARG A 180 17.03 -29.16 0.54
C ARG A 180 16.39 -30.22 1.45
N LEU A 181 15.14 -30.03 1.85
CA LEU A 181 14.40 -30.98 2.69
C LEU A 181 14.21 -32.35 2.03
N MET A 182 13.95 -32.39 0.72
CA MET A 182 13.87 -33.65 -0.04
C MET A 182 15.18 -34.43 -0.04
N ARG A 183 16.34 -33.74 -0.08
CA ARG A 183 17.66 -34.37 0.00
C ARG A 183 17.97 -34.90 1.40
N GLU A 184 17.52 -34.20 2.43
CA GLU A 184 17.69 -34.59 3.83
C GLU A 184 16.80 -35.79 4.21
N ASP A 185 15.54 -35.80 3.77
CA ASP A 185 14.56 -36.83 4.14
C ASP A 185 13.43 -36.93 3.10
N ASN A 186 13.63 -37.79 2.09
CA ASN A 186 12.70 -37.93 0.98
C ASN A 186 11.33 -38.53 1.37
N ASN A 187 11.19 -39.13 2.56
CA ASN A 187 9.92 -39.73 2.98
C ASN A 187 9.04 -38.76 3.77
N ASN A 188 9.64 -37.79 4.47
CA ASN A 188 8.92 -36.88 5.37
C ASN A 188 9.13 -35.38 5.05
N TRP A 189 9.66 -35.05 3.87
CA TRP A 189 9.93 -33.66 3.48
C TRP A 189 8.67 -32.79 3.45
N GLN A 190 7.49 -33.35 3.14
CA GLN A 190 6.24 -32.60 3.07
C GLN A 190 5.82 -32.02 4.42
N GLU A 191 5.86 -32.83 5.49
CA GLU A 191 5.54 -32.40 6.85
C GLU A 191 6.59 -31.43 7.39
N LYS A 192 7.87 -31.66 7.08
CA LYS A 192 8.95 -30.72 7.43
C LYS A 192 8.77 -29.38 6.74
N LEU A 193 8.43 -29.39 5.44
CA LEU A 193 8.18 -28.19 4.66
C LEU A 193 7.00 -27.40 5.23
N LYS A 194 5.86 -28.07 5.50
CA LYS A 194 4.70 -27.43 6.14
C LYS A 194 5.10 -26.76 7.46
N ARG A 195 5.85 -27.46 8.32
CA ARG A 195 6.31 -26.90 9.59
C ARG A 195 7.23 -25.68 9.42
N GLU A 196 8.04 -25.66 8.37
CA GLU A 196 9.01 -24.59 8.13
C GLU A 196 8.38 -23.34 7.49
N ILE A 197 7.39 -23.50 6.60
CA ILE A 197 6.90 -22.38 5.76
C ILE A 197 5.48 -21.89 6.10
N LEU A 198 4.65 -22.68 6.76
CA LEU A 198 3.29 -22.23 7.10
C LEU A 198 3.33 -21.06 8.08
N GLY A 199 2.51 -20.04 7.83
CA GLY A 199 2.48 -18.78 8.59
C GLY A 199 3.63 -17.82 8.26
N THR A 200 4.59 -18.22 7.42
CA THR A 200 5.66 -17.31 6.97
C THR A 200 5.14 -16.38 5.88
N THR A 201 5.74 -15.19 5.79
CA THR A 201 5.46 -14.23 4.72
C THR A 201 6.46 -14.41 3.59
N VAL A 202 5.97 -14.65 2.37
CA VAL A 202 6.78 -14.70 1.15
C VAL A 202 6.55 -13.47 0.30
N LEU A 203 7.56 -13.09 -0.48
CA LEU A 203 7.50 -12.05 -1.48
C LEU A 203 7.52 -12.68 -2.88
N THR A 204 6.63 -12.24 -3.76
CA THR A 204 6.70 -12.56 -5.18
C THR A 204 7.62 -11.58 -5.89
N ASP A 205 8.62 -12.06 -6.61
CA ASP A 205 9.57 -11.22 -7.36
C ASP A 205 8.92 -10.52 -8.56
N TYR A 206 7.95 -11.15 -9.21
CA TYR A 206 7.26 -10.62 -10.40
C TYR A 206 6.22 -9.53 -10.11
N THR A 207 5.63 -9.51 -8.92
CA THR A 207 4.61 -8.50 -8.53
C THR A 207 5.00 -7.70 -7.31
N ASN A 208 6.09 -8.05 -6.64
CA ASN A 208 6.56 -7.39 -5.44
C ASN A 208 5.49 -7.35 -4.34
N LYS A 209 4.64 -8.39 -4.28
CA LYS A 209 3.55 -8.54 -3.32
C LYS A 209 3.92 -9.58 -2.27
N THR A 210 3.55 -9.29 -1.03
CA THR A 210 3.75 -10.20 0.08
C THR A 210 2.50 -11.02 0.37
N TYR A 211 2.68 -12.31 0.62
CA TYR A 211 1.61 -13.25 0.96
C TYR A 211 2.01 -14.05 2.20
N VAL A 212 1.02 -14.45 3.01
CA VAL A 212 1.23 -15.42 4.09
C VAL A 212 0.85 -16.79 3.56
N ILE A 213 1.69 -17.81 3.80
CA ILE A 213 1.40 -19.17 3.35
C ILE A 213 0.50 -19.86 4.39
N ASP A 214 -0.74 -20.13 4.01
CA ASP A 214 -1.72 -20.80 4.89
C ASP A 214 -1.75 -22.32 4.71
N ASP A 215 -1.54 -22.83 3.49
CA ASP A 215 -1.41 -24.27 3.21
C ASP A 215 -0.62 -24.54 1.91
N ILE A 216 -0.35 -25.81 1.63
CA ILE A 216 0.34 -26.29 0.44
C ILE A 216 -0.49 -27.42 -0.21
N ALA A 217 -0.90 -27.20 -1.46
CA ALA A 217 -1.60 -28.21 -2.26
C ALA A 217 -0.59 -29.10 -3.02
N PHE A 218 -0.11 -30.17 -2.37
CA PHE A 218 0.87 -31.10 -2.97
C PHE A 218 0.35 -31.92 -4.17
N ASN A 219 -0.97 -31.97 -4.34
CA ASN A 219 -1.63 -32.62 -5.48
C ASN A 219 -1.76 -31.70 -6.71
N MET A 220 -1.37 -30.43 -6.59
CA MET A 220 -1.40 -29.46 -7.68
C MET A 220 0.01 -29.22 -8.22
N ASN A 221 0.08 -28.77 -9.47
CA ASN A 221 1.32 -28.37 -10.10
C ASN A 221 1.09 -27.13 -10.99
N PRO A 222 2.14 -26.49 -11.54
CA PRO A 222 1.98 -25.28 -12.34
C PRO A 222 1.07 -25.43 -13.59
N ASN A 223 0.86 -26.66 -14.08
CA ASN A 223 -0.06 -26.94 -15.19
C ASN A 223 -1.52 -27.16 -14.74
N SER A 224 -1.79 -27.23 -13.44
CA SER A 224 -3.15 -27.29 -12.91
C SER A 224 -3.94 -26.04 -13.29
N THR A 225 -5.21 -26.23 -13.65
CA THR A 225 -6.13 -25.13 -14.02
C THR A 225 -6.92 -24.64 -12.82
N PHE A 226 -7.30 -23.38 -12.86
CA PHE A 226 -8.22 -22.74 -11.93
C PHE A 226 -9.11 -21.77 -12.70
N ARG A 227 -10.27 -21.46 -12.12
CA ARG A 227 -11.26 -20.59 -12.75
C ARG A 227 -11.07 -19.14 -12.31
N LEU A 228 -10.96 -18.25 -13.28
CA LEU A 228 -10.91 -16.81 -13.05
C LEU A 228 -12.30 -16.25 -12.72
N ALA A 229 -12.34 -15.04 -12.18
CA ALA A 229 -13.59 -14.34 -11.86
C ALA A 229 -14.46 -14.06 -13.10
N ASN A 230 -13.85 -13.96 -14.29
CA ASN A 230 -14.56 -13.82 -15.57
C ASN A 230 -15.12 -15.17 -16.08
N GLY A 231 -14.91 -16.27 -15.36
CA GLY A 231 -15.39 -17.60 -15.69
C GLY A 231 -14.46 -18.42 -16.57
N GLU A 232 -13.37 -17.84 -17.09
CA GLU A 232 -12.39 -18.53 -17.93
C GLU A 232 -11.50 -19.48 -17.10
N GLU A 233 -11.13 -20.60 -17.69
CA GLU A 233 -10.10 -21.49 -17.11
C GLU A 233 -8.71 -21.04 -17.55
N MET A 234 -7.81 -20.97 -16.57
CA MET A 234 -6.41 -20.64 -16.81
C MET A 234 -5.53 -21.56 -15.96
N ASN A 235 -4.33 -21.87 -16.44
CA ASN A 235 -3.33 -22.56 -15.64
C ASN A 235 -2.33 -21.58 -15.02
N ILE A 236 -1.63 -22.01 -13.96
CA ILE A 236 -0.74 -21.16 -13.18
C ILE A 236 0.44 -20.65 -14.03
N CYS A 237 1.01 -21.49 -14.90
CA CYS A 237 2.09 -21.07 -15.82
C CYS A 237 1.67 -19.87 -16.70
N ARG A 238 0.51 -19.98 -17.37
CA ARG A 238 0.04 -18.94 -18.29
C ARG A 238 -0.33 -17.64 -17.58
N LEU A 239 -0.82 -17.71 -16.33
CA LEU A 239 -1.04 -16.52 -15.52
C LEU A 239 0.26 -15.74 -15.28
N LEU A 240 1.33 -16.46 -14.97
CA LEU A 240 2.59 -15.86 -14.54
C LEU A 240 3.49 -15.41 -15.70
N HIS A 241 3.06 -15.57 -16.96
CA HIS A 241 3.86 -15.27 -18.16
C HIS A 241 5.23 -15.99 -18.16
N VAL A 242 5.24 -17.25 -17.67
CA VAL A 242 6.39 -18.16 -17.76
C VAL A 242 6.06 -19.31 -18.71
#